data_AF-A0A535URR0-F1
#
_entry.id   AF-A0A535URR0-F1
#
_cell.length_a   1.000
_cell.length_b   1.000
_cell.length_c   1.000
_cell.angle_alpha   90.00
_cell.angle_beta   90.00
_cell.angle_gamma   90.00
#
_symmetry.space_group_name_H-M   'P 1'
#
loop_
_entity.id
_entity.type
_entity.pdbx_description
1 polymer ?
#
loop_
_entity_poly.entity_id
_entity_poly.type
_entity_poly.pdbx_seq_one_letter_code
_entity_poly.pdbx_strand_id
1 'polypeptide(L)'
;MGTGIRRRAVATAAVALSVLAAWVPSAPVAAATTVSVWIQTLDACNQTIGGVGLSLAAGGAATVRVVPNSASRAIGGGCPAGRGDCTGASPSGCAVFSLTPPARGTQTYTVQQLSVPGGYTACDGGSACLGEVANFTLDQSGDVLGATVTDTLPDGVVTTQPASGGSFAATAGDPIV
;
A
#
# COMPACT_ATOMS: atom_id res chain seq x y z
N MET A 1 38.68 -60.72 -63.82
CA MET A 1 38.92 -59.38 -63.23
C MET A 1 37.60 -58.63 -63.21
N GLY A 2 37.18 -58.09 -62.06
CA GLY A 2 35.98 -57.24 -61.97
C GLY A 2 35.07 -57.57 -60.79
N THR A 3 35.34 -56.92 -59.66
CA THR A 3 34.59 -56.90 -58.40
C THR A 3 33.15 -56.38 -58.55
N GLY A 4 32.16 -57.16 -58.10
CA GLY A 4 30.75 -56.76 -57.98
C GLY A 4 30.33 -56.56 -56.52
N ILE A 5 30.39 -55.32 -56.05
CA ILE A 5 30.05 -54.89 -54.68
C ILE A 5 28.53 -54.92 -54.48
N ARG A 6 28.06 -55.73 -53.52
CA ARG A 6 26.67 -55.76 -53.06
C ARG A 6 26.35 -54.49 -52.26
N ARG A 7 25.52 -53.59 -52.80
CA ARG A 7 24.97 -52.45 -52.06
C ARG A 7 23.76 -52.91 -51.24
N ARG A 8 23.85 -52.70 -49.92
CA ARG A 8 22.79 -52.96 -48.94
C ARG A 8 21.73 -51.87 -49.05
N ALA A 9 20.46 -52.28 -49.12
CA ALA A 9 19.31 -51.39 -49.00
C ALA A 9 19.24 -50.82 -47.58
N VAL A 10 19.27 -49.50 -47.47
CA VAL A 10 19.06 -48.78 -46.20
C VAL A 10 17.55 -48.61 -46.04
N ALA A 11 16.99 -49.32 -45.06
CA ALA A 11 15.60 -49.14 -44.64
C ALA A 11 15.51 -47.88 -43.77
N THR A 12 14.87 -46.83 -44.28
CA THR A 12 14.44 -45.67 -43.50
C THR A 12 13.23 -46.06 -42.66
N ALA A 13 13.44 -46.32 -41.37
CA ALA A 13 12.38 -46.41 -40.38
C ALA A 13 12.06 -45.01 -39.86
N ALA A 14 10.86 -44.51 -40.17
CA ALA A 14 10.34 -43.28 -39.58
C ALA A 14 9.99 -43.54 -38.11
N VAL A 15 10.69 -42.88 -37.20
CA VAL A 15 10.37 -42.88 -35.76
C VAL A 15 9.28 -41.83 -35.54
N ALA A 16 8.04 -42.28 -35.32
CA ALA A 16 6.95 -41.42 -34.89
C ALA A 16 7.20 -40.97 -33.43
N LEU A 17 7.54 -39.69 -33.26
CA LEU A 17 7.70 -39.06 -31.96
C LEU A 17 6.30 -38.67 -31.43
N SER A 18 5.71 -39.53 -30.61
CA SER A 18 4.45 -39.24 -29.93
C SER A 18 4.69 -38.17 -28.85
N VAL A 19 4.32 -36.93 -29.16
CA VAL A 19 4.30 -35.83 -28.18
C VAL A 19 3.14 -36.08 -27.22
N LEU A 20 3.44 -36.66 -26.06
CA LEU A 20 2.53 -36.65 -24.92
C LEU A 20 2.44 -35.20 -24.41
N ALA A 21 1.46 -34.46 -24.88
CA ALA A 21 1.08 -33.18 -24.30
C ALA A 21 0.55 -33.44 -22.89
N ALA A 22 1.44 -33.35 -21.90
CA ALA A 22 1.06 -33.31 -20.51
C ALA A 22 0.20 -32.05 -20.30
N TRP A 23 -1.11 -32.25 -20.25
CA TRP A 23 -2.03 -31.28 -19.66
C TRP A 23 -1.62 -31.11 -18.21
N VAL A 24 -0.79 -30.11 -17.94
CA VAL A 24 -0.58 -29.62 -16.59
C VAL A 24 -1.84 -28.81 -16.28
N PRO A 25 -2.74 -29.25 -15.38
CA PRO A 25 -3.81 -28.39 -14.94
C PRO A 25 -3.14 -27.17 -14.28
N SER A 26 -3.27 -26.01 -14.91
CA SER A 26 -2.93 -24.73 -14.31
C SER A 26 -3.78 -24.62 -13.05
N ALA A 27 -3.20 -24.94 -11.89
CA ALA A 27 -3.86 -24.70 -10.63
C ALA A 27 -4.19 -23.20 -10.60
N PRO A 28 -5.45 -22.81 -10.32
CA PRO A 28 -5.77 -21.40 -10.19
C PRO A 28 -4.86 -20.84 -9.10
N VAL A 29 -4.01 -19.88 -9.45
CA VAL A 29 -3.29 -19.07 -8.47
C VAL A 29 -4.39 -18.45 -7.61
N ALA A 30 -4.46 -18.85 -6.34
CA ALA A 30 -5.39 -18.25 -5.39
C ALA A 30 -5.18 -16.73 -5.47
N ALA A 31 -6.23 -15.99 -5.80
CA ALA A 31 -6.16 -14.54 -5.82
C ALA A 31 -5.66 -14.09 -4.45
N ALA A 32 -4.54 -13.37 -4.41
CA ALA A 32 -4.03 -12.83 -3.16
C ALA A 32 -5.13 -11.95 -2.57
N THR A 33 -5.63 -12.29 -1.38
CA THR A 33 -6.59 -11.46 -0.68
C THR A 33 -5.89 -10.13 -0.38
N THR A 34 -6.32 -9.05 -1.01
CA THR A 34 -5.80 -7.71 -0.73
C THR A 34 -6.75 -6.99 0.20
N VAL A 35 -6.20 -6.30 1.20
CA VAL A 35 -6.92 -5.39 2.08
C VAL A 35 -6.64 -3.95 1.72
N SER A 36 -7.62 -3.08 1.97
CA SER A 36 -7.50 -1.65 1.70
C SER A 36 -7.22 -0.90 3.00
N VAL A 37 -6.06 -0.25 3.07
CA VAL A 37 -5.67 0.64 4.17
C VAL A 37 -5.84 2.07 3.71
N TRP A 38 -6.71 2.81 4.39
CA TRP A 38 -7.03 4.19 4.08
C TRP A 38 -6.27 5.17 4.96
N ILE A 39 -5.71 6.19 4.31
CA ILE A 39 -4.97 7.28 4.93
C ILE A 39 -5.58 8.59 4.44
N GLN A 40 -5.79 9.56 5.31
CA GLN A 40 -6.29 10.88 4.95
C GLN A 40 -5.34 11.96 5.44
N THR A 41 -4.91 12.81 4.53
CA THR A 41 -4.02 13.91 4.86
C THR A 41 -4.83 15.18 5.17
N LEU A 42 -4.58 15.77 6.35
CA LEU A 42 -5.22 16.99 6.82
C LEU A 42 -4.20 18.07 7.19
N ASP A 43 -4.59 19.33 7.20
CA ASP A 43 -3.88 20.40 7.91
C ASP A 43 -4.31 20.46 9.39
N ALA A 44 -3.62 21.30 10.16
CA ALA A 44 -3.89 21.53 11.58
C ALA A 44 -5.31 22.02 11.80
N CYS A 45 -5.89 22.68 10.81
CA CYS A 45 -7.24 23.22 10.80
C CYS A 45 -8.30 22.22 10.32
N ASN A 46 -7.98 20.92 10.29
CA ASN A 46 -8.84 19.83 9.81
C ASN A 46 -9.34 20.06 8.37
N GLN A 47 -8.54 20.73 7.54
CA GLN A 47 -8.78 20.82 6.10
C GLN A 47 -8.07 19.68 5.40
N THR A 48 -8.79 18.98 4.54
CA THR A 48 -8.19 17.97 3.67
C THR A 48 -7.18 18.58 2.71
N ILE A 49 -6.03 17.91 2.55
CA ILE A 49 -4.96 18.33 1.65
C ILE A 49 -4.79 17.28 0.56
N GLY A 50 -5.12 17.64 -0.68
CA GLY A 50 -4.79 16.84 -1.86
C GLY A 50 -3.37 17.10 -2.36
N GLY A 51 -2.85 16.27 -3.25
CA GLY A 51 -1.52 16.47 -3.88
C GLY A 51 -0.33 16.08 -3.02
N VAL A 52 -0.56 15.47 -1.86
CA VAL A 52 0.48 15.00 -0.93
C VAL A 52 1.12 13.70 -1.43
N GLY A 53 2.45 13.64 -1.42
CA GLY A 53 3.17 12.39 -1.69
C GLY A 53 3.37 11.58 -0.41
N LEU A 54 2.95 10.31 -0.42
CA LEU A 54 3.10 9.36 0.68
C LEU A 54 3.96 8.17 0.23
N SER A 55 4.91 7.74 1.07
CA SER A 55 5.59 6.45 0.91
C SER A 55 5.16 5.48 2.00
N LEU A 56 4.76 4.29 1.62
CA LEU A 56 4.50 3.16 2.51
C LEU A 56 5.62 2.14 2.37
N ALA A 57 6.33 1.83 3.45
CA ALA A 57 7.38 0.82 3.46
C ALA A 57 7.05 -0.34 4.42
N ALA A 58 7.39 -1.56 4.01
CA ALA A 58 7.46 -2.73 4.88
C ALA A 58 8.71 -3.54 4.53
N GLY A 59 9.57 -3.81 5.52
CA GLY A 59 10.72 -4.71 5.36
C GLY A 59 11.74 -4.33 4.28
N GLY A 60 11.74 -3.09 3.77
CA GLY A 60 12.77 -2.55 2.86
C GLY A 60 12.29 -2.11 1.47
N ALA A 61 11.07 -2.47 1.04
CA ALA A 61 10.48 -1.96 -0.21
C ALA A 61 9.41 -0.89 0.10
N ALA A 62 9.51 0.26 -0.57
CA ALA A 62 8.57 1.37 -0.42
C ALA A 62 7.63 1.47 -1.63
N THR A 63 6.33 1.49 -1.38
CA THR A 63 5.28 1.87 -2.35
C THR A 63 5.02 3.35 -2.21
N VAL A 64 5.13 4.10 -3.30
CA VAL A 64 4.84 5.54 -3.30
C VAL A 64 3.46 5.79 -3.89
N ARG A 65 2.67 6.63 -3.23
CA ARG A 65 1.36 7.08 -3.68
C ARG A 65 1.25 8.58 -3.56
N VAL A 66 0.75 9.22 -4.60
CA VAL A 66 0.36 10.63 -4.56
C VAL A 66 -1.14 10.69 -4.32
N VAL A 67 -1.55 11.40 -3.28
CA VAL A 67 -2.94 11.73 -3.01
C VAL A 67 -3.41 12.63 -4.17
N PRO A 68 -4.46 12.27 -4.92
CA PRO A 68 -4.96 13.12 -5.99
C PRO A 68 -5.23 14.54 -5.48
N ASN A 69 -4.92 15.55 -6.31
CA ASN A 69 -5.22 16.92 -5.95
C ASN A 69 -6.75 17.12 -5.95
N SER A 70 -7.31 17.46 -4.80
CA SER A 70 -8.72 17.72 -4.58
C SER A 70 -8.85 19.07 -3.87
N ALA A 71 -9.96 19.78 -4.09
CA ALA A 71 -10.23 21.00 -3.36
C ALA A 71 -10.24 20.73 -1.85
N SER A 72 -9.60 21.62 -1.07
CA SER A 72 -9.55 21.50 0.38
C SER A 72 -10.95 21.61 0.95
N ARG A 73 -11.25 20.75 1.92
CA ARG A 73 -12.52 20.72 2.62
C ARG A 73 -12.31 20.48 4.10
N ALA A 74 -12.97 21.28 4.93
CA ALA A 74 -13.08 21.08 6.36
C ALA A 74 -13.85 19.80 6.66
N ILE A 75 -13.29 18.91 7.49
CA ILE A 75 -13.98 17.67 7.91
C ILE A 75 -14.53 17.72 9.34
N GLY A 76 -14.38 18.83 10.07
CA GLY A 76 -14.93 18.99 11.41
C GLY A 76 -14.45 20.26 12.12
N GLY A 77 -14.86 20.44 13.39
CA GLY A 77 -14.51 21.61 14.21
C GLY A 77 -13.69 21.23 15.46
N GLY A 78 -12.44 21.73 15.53
CA GLY A 78 -11.50 21.55 16.64
C GLY A 78 -10.17 20.94 16.19
N CYS A 79 -9.09 21.72 16.26
CA CYS A 79 -7.73 21.33 15.88
C CYS A 79 -6.99 20.73 17.08
N PRO A 80 -6.22 19.62 16.95
CA PRO A 80 -6.02 18.74 15.79
C PRO A 80 -7.12 17.67 15.63
N ALA A 81 -7.27 17.11 14.43
CA ALA A 81 -8.20 16.00 14.17
C ALA A 81 -7.74 14.72 14.87
N GLY A 82 -8.60 14.16 15.72
CA GLY A 82 -8.40 12.82 16.25
C GLY A 82 -8.80 11.69 15.30
N ARG A 83 -9.64 11.98 14.28
CA ARG A 83 -10.17 11.01 13.30
C ARG A 83 -10.57 11.69 11.99
N GLY A 84 -10.37 10.99 10.87
CA GLY A 84 -10.74 11.44 9.52
C GLY A 84 -12.01 10.78 8.98
N ASP A 85 -12.37 11.09 7.74
CA ASP A 85 -13.45 10.45 6.97
C ASP A 85 -13.20 10.52 5.45
N CYS A 86 -13.13 9.35 4.83
CA CYS A 86 -12.97 9.10 3.39
C CYS A 86 -14.21 8.44 2.75
N THR A 87 -15.38 8.44 3.39
CA THR A 87 -16.58 7.71 2.93
C THR A 87 -17.37 8.39 1.80
N GLY A 88 -16.97 9.59 1.38
CA GLY A 88 -17.61 10.33 0.28
C GLY A 88 -17.35 9.75 -1.10
N ALA A 89 -18.21 10.07 -2.08
CA ALA A 89 -18.03 9.68 -3.49
C ALA A 89 -16.79 10.31 -4.16
N SER A 90 -16.22 11.35 -3.55
CA SER A 90 -14.97 11.98 -3.96
C SER A 90 -14.22 12.42 -2.70
N PRO A 91 -13.61 11.46 -1.97
CA PRO A 91 -13.01 11.74 -0.68
C PRO A 91 -11.75 12.57 -0.90
N SER A 92 -11.70 13.74 -0.26
CA SER A 92 -10.60 14.70 -0.40
C SER A 92 -9.47 14.36 0.55
N GLY A 93 -8.23 14.51 0.10
CA GLY A 93 -7.04 14.19 0.89
C GLY A 93 -6.82 12.70 1.17
N CYS A 94 -7.56 11.79 0.54
CA CYS A 94 -7.50 10.36 0.86
C CYS A 94 -6.62 9.55 -0.11
N ALA A 95 -5.80 8.67 0.47
CA ALA A 95 -5.04 7.64 -0.21
C ALA A 95 -5.50 6.26 0.26
N VAL A 96 -5.48 5.29 -0.67
CA VAL A 96 -5.71 3.88 -0.35
C VAL A 96 -4.51 3.05 -0.79
N PHE A 97 -4.00 2.24 0.13
CA PHE A 97 -2.98 1.25 -0.15
C PHE A 97 -3.62 -0.14 -0.15
N SER A 98 -3.44 -0.87 -1.25
CA SER A 98 -3.87 -2.27 -1.37
C SER A 98 -2.73 -3.17 -0.91
N LEU A 99 -2.88 -3.81 0.24
CA LEU A 99 -1.84 -4.61 0.88
C LEU A 99 -2.22 -6.08 0.90
N THR A 100 -1.23 -6.94 0.81
CA THR A 100 -1.42 -8.37 1.04
C THR A 100 -1.13 -8.66 2.51
N PRO A 101 -2.06 -9.27 3.27
CA PRO A 101 -1.79 -9.71 4.64
C PRO A 101 -0.57 -10.64 4.69
N PRO A 102 0.27 -10.56 5.74
CA PRO A 102 1.37 -11.50 5.92
C PRO A 102 0.85 -12.93 6.01
N ALA A 103 1.60 -13.88 5.45
CA ALA A 103 1.19 -15.29 5.45
C ALA A 103 1.06 -15.88 6.88
N ARG A 104 1.78 -15.32 7.85
CA ARG A 104 1.73 -15.67 9.27
C ARG A 104 2.05 -14.48 10.15
N GLY A 105 1.43 -14.41 11.32
CA GLY A 105 1.75 -13.41 12.34
C GLY A 105 1.32 -12.01 11.91
N THR A 106 2.21 -11.04 12.11
CA THR A 106 1.95 -9.63 11.86
C THR A 106 3.08 -8.99 11.05
N GLN A 107 2.75 -7.91 10.32
CA GLN A 107 3.69 -7.10 9.57
C GLN A 107 3.46 -5.64 9.90
N THR A 108 4.52 -4.95 10.32
CA THR A 108 4.48 -3.51 10.53
C THR A 108 4.80 -2.78 9.22
N TYR A 109 4.05 -1.72 9.00
CA TYR A 109 4.19 -0.80 7.88
C TYR A 109 4.43 0.60 8.40
N THR A 110 5.27 1.34 7.70
CA THR A 110 5.59 2.73 8.00
C THR A 110 5.17 3.60 6.81
N VAL A 111 4.37 4.62 7.08
CA VAL A 111 3.98 5.65 6.12
C VAL A 111 4.75 6.90 6.44
N GLN A 112 5.37 7.51 5.43
CA GLN A 112 6.06 8.79 5.55
C GLN A 112 5.55 9.75 4.49
N GLN A 113 5.46 11.03 4.86
CA GLN A 113 5.19 12.07 3.89
C GLN A 113 6.47 12.46 3.13
N LEU A 114 6.41 12.40 1.80
CA LEU A 114 7.51 12.75 0.91
C LEU A 114 7.45 14.20 0.40
N SER A 115 6.24 14.74 0.26
CA SER A 115 6.01 16.08 -0.28
C SER A 115 4.67 16.65 0.18
N VAL A 116 4.62 17.97 0.32
CA VAL A 116 3.40 18.76 0.56
C VAL A 116 3.28 19.77 -0.58
N PRO A 117 2.10 20.00 -1.17
CA PRO A 117 1.91 21.08 -2.14
C PRO A 117 2.22 22.46 -1.54
N GLY A 118 2.64 23.40 -2.39
CA GLY A 118 2.84 24.79 -1.98
C GLY A 118 1.52 25.45 -1.54
N GLY A 119 1.59 26.30 -0.51
CA GLY A 119 0.41 26.97 0.07
C GLY A 119 -0.11 26.31 1.35
N TYR A 120 0.43 25.15 1.72
CA TYR A 120 0.25 24.54 3.03
C TYR A 120 1.55 24.67 3.83
N THR A 121 1.45 25.07 5.09
CA THR A 121 2.59 25.20 5.98
C THR A 121 2.91 23.82 6.58
N ALA A 122 4.19 23.44 6.68
CA ALA A 122 4.60 22.38 7.60
C ALA A 122 4.39 22.94 9.02
N CYS A 123 3.41 22.43 9.76
CA CYS A 123 2.93 23.06 10.98
C CYS A 123 3.62 22.60 12.26
N ASP A 124 3.68 23.52 13.21
CA ASP A 124 3.76 23.23 14.64
C ASP A 124 2.38 22.73 15.14
N GLY A 125 2.08 21.43 14.97
CA GLY A 125 0.98 20.75 15.68
C GLY A 125 -0.12 20.20 14.78
N GLY A 126 0.03 18.95 14.33
CA GLY A 126 -1.05 18.14 13.77
C GLY A 126 -1.51 18.50 12.35
N SER A 127 -0.60 18.93 11.47
CA SER A 127 -0.84 19.04 10.01
C SER A 127 0.06 18.08 9.29
N ALA A 128 -0.28 17.69 8.07
CA ALA A 128 0.61 17.07 7.09
C ALA A 128 1.99 17.76 7.00
N CYS A 129 2.88 17.43 7.90
CA CYS A 129 4.22 17.99 7.99
C CYS A 129 5.16 17.03 7.31
N LEU A 130 6.10 17.61 6.55
CA LEU A 130 7.29 16.87 6.19
C LEU A 130 7.98 16.42 7.47
N GLY A 131 7.92 15.12 7.78
CA GLY A 131 8.40 14.54 9.03
C GLY A 131 7.37 13.72 9.81
N GLU A 132 6.09 13.74 9.43
CA GLU A 132 5.09 12.84 10.02
C GLU A 132 5.32 11.40 9.59
N VAL A 133 5.23 10.51 10.58
CA VAL A 133 5.41 9.07 10.39
C VAL A 133 4.23 8.34 11.01
N ALA A 134 3.46 7.65 10.19
CA ALA A 134 2.45 6.72 10.67
C ALA A 134 3.01 5.30 10.70
N ASN A 135 2.78 4.58 11.79
CA ASN A 135 3.10 3.16 11.89
C ASN A 135 1.81 2.39 12.15
N PHE A 136 1.59 1.31 11.41
CA PHE A 136 0.48 0.41 11.67
C PHE A 136 0.90 -1.04 11.49
N THR A 137 0.17 -1.94 12.15
CA THR A 137 0.45 -3.38 12.11
C THR A 137 -0.72 -4.10 11.50
N LEU A 138 -0.45 -4.87 10.45
CA LEU A 138 -1.42 -5.72 9.76
C LEU A 138 -1.22 -7.16 10.22
N ASP A 139 -2.29 -7.86 10.57
CA ASP A 139 -2.26 -9.28 10.88
C ASP A 139 -2.50 -10.17 9.64
N GLN A 140 -2.34 -11.48 9.80
CA GLN A 140 -2.59 -12.47 8.76
C GLN A 140 -4.05 -12.56 8.29
N SER A 141 -5.01 -12.04 9.06
CA SER A 141 -6.44 -11.95 8.72
C SER A 141 -6.71 -10.76 7.81
N GLY A 142 -5.78 -9.79 7.77
CA GLY A 142 -5.93 -8.53 7.08
C GLY A 142 -6.51 -7.41 7.96
N ASP A 143 -6.55 -7.63 9.28
CA ASP A 143 -6.97 -6.65 10.25
C ASP A 143 -5.80 -5.75 10.67
N VAL A 144 -6.07 -4.45 10.75
CA VAL A 144 -5.12 -3.50 11.33
C VAL A 144 -5.27 -3.56 12.85
N LEU A 145 -4.25 -4.10 13.53
CA LEU A 145 -4.25 -4.30 14.98
C LEU A 145 -4.04 -3.00 15.77
N GLY A 146 -3.65 -1.95 15.08
CA GLY A 146 -3.39 -0.63 15.63
C GLY A 146 -2.61 0.22 14.65
N ALA A 147 -2.82 1.53 14.74
CA ALA A 147 -2.07 2.53 14.00
C ALA A 147 -1.81 3.72 14.92
N THR A 148 -0.63 4.29 14.79
CA THR A 148 -0.19 5.47 15.53
C THR A 148 0.44 6.43 14.55
N VAL A 149 0.08 7.71 14.62
CA VAL A 149 0.75 8.77 13.87
C VAL A 149 1.61 9.57 14.82
N THR A 150 2.86 9.77 14.44
CA THR A 150 3.85 10.49 15.22
C THR A 150 4.30 11.72 14.46
N ASP A 151 4.06 12.88 15.06
CA ASP A 151 4.47 14.16 14.51
C ASP A 151 5.75 14.58 15.23
N THR A 152 6.79 14.91 14.46
CA THR A 152 7.99 15.54 15.00
C THR A 152 7.88 17.03 14.75
N LEU A 153 7.59 17.78 15.81
CA LEU A 153 7.47 19.23 15.75
C LEU A 153 8.85 19.87 15.58
N PRO A 154 8.96 21.06 14.96
CA PRO A 154 10.19 21.83 14.87
C PRO A 154 10.92 22.06 16.21
N ASP A 155 10.21 22.02 17.33
CA ASP A 155 10.75 22.12 18.70
C ASP A 155 11.25 20.77 19.27
N GLY A 156 11.12 19.68 18.52
CA GLY A 156 11.51 18.32 18.90
C GLY A 156 10.47 17.59 19.76
N VAL A 157 9.29 18.17 19.99
CA VAL A 157 8.19 17.52 20.70
C VAL A 157 7.53 16.48 19.80
N VAL A 158 7.21 15.33 20.41
CA VAL A 158 6.52 14.21 19.76
C VAL A 158 5.08 14.15 20.23
N THR A 159 4.14 14.28 19.29
CA THR A 159 2.71 14.01 19.53
C THR A 159 2.31 12.67 18.92
N THR A 160 1.38 11.96 19.56
CA THR A 160 0.84 10.69 19.04
C THR A 160 -0.67 10.79 18.87
N GLN A 161 -1.17 10.42 17.69
CA GLN A 161 -2.61 10.37 17.40
C GLN A 161 -3.14 8.92 17.37
N PRO A 162 -4.38 8.72 17.86
CA PRO A 162 -5.22 9.69 18.57
C PRO A 162 -4.70 9.97 19.99
N ALA A 163 -4.81 11.22 20.45
CA ALA A 163 -4.33 11.63 21.79
C ALA A 163 -4.93 10.84 22.97
N SER A 164 -6.09 10.20 22.78
CA SER A 164 -6.73 9.33 23.78
C SER A 164 -6.14 7.91 23.84
N GLY A 165 -5.16 7.58 23.01
CA GLY A 165 -4.54 6.25 22.95
C GLY A 165 -5.39 5.17 22.28
N GLY A 166 -6.44 5.55 21.55
CA GLY A 166 -7.25 4.63 20.74
C GLY A 166 -6.55 4.17 19.47
N SER A 167 -7.07 3.14 18.80
CA SER A 167 -6.60 2.71 17.47
C SER A 167 -7.44 3.32 16.34
N PHE A 168 -6.87 3.32 15.14
CA PHE A 168 -7.59 3.49 13.87
C PHE A 168 -7.88 2.12 13.25
N ALA A 169 -9.06 1.96 12.65
CA ALA A 169 -9.40 0.78 11.86
C ALA A 169 -8.78 0.82 10.44
N ALA A 170 -8.24 1.98 10.03
CA ALA A 170 -7.68 2.25 8.71
C ALA A 170 -8.65 1.93 7.55
N THR A 171 -9.94 2.15 7.79
CA THR A 171 -11.01 1.99 6.79
C THR A 171 -11.38 3.35 6.21
N ALA A 172 -12.22 3.38 5.18
CA ALA A 172 -12.69 4.66 4.64
C ALA A 172 -13.42 5.52 5.68
N GLY A 173 -14.14 4.93 6.64
CA GLY A 173 -14.86 5.68 7.70
C GLY A 173 -14.04 5.95 8.95
N ASP A 174 -12.83 5.41 9.03
CA ASP A 174 -11.89 5.63 10.13
C ASP A 174 -10.45 5.50 9.60
N PRO A 175 -10.04 6.42 8.71
CA PRO A 175 -8.72 6.41 8.10
C PRO A 175 -7.65 6.82 9.13
N ILE A 176 -6.41 6.46 8.84
CA ILE A 176 -5.25 7.00 9.54
C ILE A 176 -5.07 8.46 9.08
N VAL A 177 -4.96 9.40 10.02
CA VAL A 177 -4.79 10.84 9.76
C VAL A 177 -3.38 11.26 10.13
#